data_AF-S0NJ14-F1
#
_entry.id   AF-S0NJ14-F1
#
_cell.length_a   1.000
_cell.length_b   1.000
_cell.length_c   1.000
_cell.angle_alpha   90.00
_cell.angle_beta   90.00
_cell.angle_gamma   90.00
#
_symmetry.space_group_name_H-M   'P 1'
#
loop_
_entity.id
_entity.type
_entity.pdbx_description
1 polymer ?
#
loop_
_entity_poly.entity_id
_entity_poly.type
_entity_poly.pdbx_seq_one_letter_code
_entity_poly.pdbx_strand_id
1 'polypeptide(L)'
;MKKMNVKQFVPALPAVDLKETVAFYEKLGFVNTYAENQRRGGYAIMTNDYFEFHLYTYKKLTIPTPTNIYIYEIENIDEWHKMLETNYIESVGKKLSRTGLPRMGIPKNLNFDRRFTMTDPNGNYFIFVQPFEQKKEHQIKSRFEKLYWESNTLAYSHESPIEAKKMLEIAIARHDVLNEKSEIAFQTYVLLVDCSYLLGNKTEAEMYYKEATKYLEKVVHKDEYFEDAMV
;
A
#
# COMPACT_ATOMS: atom_id res chain seq x y z
N MET A 1 11.44 -43.20 9.45
CA MET A 1 10.39 -42.40 8.78
C MET A 1 11.07 -41.44 7.81
N LYS A 2 10.77 -41.46 6.50
CA LYS A 2 11.31 -40.44 5.59
C LYS A 2 10.74 -39.08 6.02
N LYS A 3 11.61 -38.09 6.29
CA LYS A 3 11.19 -36.70 6.50
C LYS A 3 10.50 -36.23 5.21
N MET A 4 9.23 -35.87 5.33
CA MET A 4 8.50 -35.24 4.25
C MET A 4 8.91 -33.76 4.20
N ASN A 5 9.44 -33.31 3.07
CA ASN A 5 9.74 -31.90 2.83
C ASN A 5 8.66 -31.35 1.91
N VAL A 6 7.89 -30.38 2.40
CA VAL A 6 6.98 -29.58 1.56
C VAL A 6 7.84 -28.72 0.65
N LYS A 7 7.67 -28.83 -0.67
CA LYS A 7 8.52 -28.14 -1.65
C LYS A 7 8.09 -26.69 -1.90
N GLN A 8 6.78 -26.43 -1.86
CA GLN A 8 6.23 -25.13 -2.22
C GLN A 8 4.84 -24.97 -1.63
N PHE A 9 4.46 -23.72 -1.34
CA PHE A 9 3.10 -23.32 -1.05
C PHE A 9 2.64 -22.41 -2.20
N VAL A 10 1.61 -22.82 -2.93
CA VAL A 10 1.08 -22.05 -4.07
C VAL A 10 -0.38 -21.70 -3.77
N PRO A 11 -0.72 -20.40 -3.65
CA PRO A 11 -2.08 -20.01 -3.39
C PRO A 11 -2.95 -20.16 -4.64
N ALA A 12 -4.22 -20.48 -4.41
CA ALA A 12 -5.25 -20.55 -5.44
C ALA A 12 -6.30 -19.46 -5.16
N LEU A 13 -6.51 -18.60 -6.15
CA LEU A 13 -7.31 -17.38 -6.06
C LEU A 13 -8.61 -17.54 -6.86
N PRO A 14 -9.79 -17.18 -6.30
CA PRO A 14 -11.02 -17.17 -7.07
C PRO A 14 -11.06 -15.97 -8.03
N ALA A 15 -11.65 -16.20 -9.19
CA ALA A 15 -11.93 -15.21 -10.22
C ALA A 15 -13.38 -15.33 -10.71
N VAL A 16 -14.12 -14.22 -10.75
CA VAL A 16 -15.48 -14.21 -11.33
C VAL A 16 -15.39 -14.41 -12.84
N ASP A 17 -14.57 -13.58 -13.50
CA ASP A 17 -14.18 -13.72 -14.90
C ASP A 17 -12.67 -14.02 -14.97
N LEU A 18 -12.34 -15.24 -15.36
CA LEU A 18 -10.95 -15.68 -15.45
C LEU A 18 -10.16 -14.89 -16.50
N LYS A 19 -10.78 -14.53 -17.64
CA LYS A 19 -10.11 -13.84 -18.73
C LYS A 19 -9.75 -12.42 -18.33
N GLU A 20 -10.69 -11.70 -17.72
CA GLU A 20 -10.43 -10.34 -17.21
C GLU A 20 -9.37 -10.36 -16.10
N THR A 21 -9.42 -11.37 -15.24
CA THR A 21 -8.47 -11.52 -14.13
C THR A 21 -7.06 -11.85 -14.63
N VAL A 22 -6.92 -12.77 -15.58
CA VAL A 22 -5.63 -13.05 -16.24
C VAL A 22 -5.08 -11.78 -16.89
N ALA A 23 -5.89 -11.06 -17.66
CA ALA A 23 -5.47 -9.81 -18.30
C ALA A 23 -5.04 -8.73 -17.30
N PHE A 24 -5.63 -8.69 -16.10
CA PHE A 24 -5.18 -7.81 -15.03
C PHE A 24 -3.78 -8.16 -14.53
N TYR A 25 -3.51 -9.44 -14.25
CA TYR A 25 -2.19 -9.86 -13.79
C TYR A 25 -1.13 -9.79 -14.90
N GLU A 26 -1.50 -9.98 -16.16
CA GLU A 26 -0.60 -9.74 -17.30
C GLU A 26 -0.13 -8.28 -17.37
N LYS A 27 -1.01 -7.32 -17.09
CA LYS A 27 -0.64 -5.90 -16.98
C LYS A 27 0.35 -5.62 -15.85
N LEU A 28 0.40 -6.46 -14.82
CA LEU A 28 1.36 -6.38 -13.72
C LEU A 28 2.69 -7.08 -14.04
N GLY A 29 2.82 -7.70 -15.22
CA GLY A 29 4.02 -8.42 -15.66
C GLY A 29 4.01 -9.92 -15.32
N PHE A 30 2.85 -10.51 -15.02
CA PHE A 30 2.72 -11.96 -14.92
C PHE A 30 2.44 -12.60 -16.29
N VAL A 31 2.73 -13.89 -16.42
CA VAL A 31 2.48 -14.70 -17.61
C VAL A 31 1.61 -15.88 -17.23
N ASN A 32 0.60 -16.19 -18.05
CA ASN A 32 -0.20 -17.40 -17.88
C ASN A 32 0.49 -18.61 -18.53
N THR A 33 1.21 -19.41 -17.75
CA THR A 33 1.92 -20.62 -18.25
C THR A 33 0.99 -21.81 -18.50
N TYR A 34 -0.28 -21.69 -18.12
CA TYR A 34 -1.28 -22.72 -18.36
C TYR A 34 -2.10 -22.48 -19.65
N ALA A 35 -1.81 -21.40 -20.39
CA ALA A 35 -2.62 -20.97 -21.54
C ALA A 35 -2.78 -22.03 -22.65
N GLU A 36 -1.75 -22.84 -22.90
CA GLU A 36 -1.75 -23.87 -23.94
C GLU A 36 -2.43 -25.18 -23.52
N ASN A 37 -2.75 -25.34 -22.23
CA ASN A 37 -3.40 -26.53 -21.73
C ASN A 37 -4.90 -26.50 -22.07
N GLN A 38 -5.31 -27.36 -23.01
CA GLN A 38 -6.67 -27.47 -23.58
C GLN A 38 -7.81 -27.81 -22.58
N ARG A 39 -7.54 -27.87 -21.26
CA ARG A 39 -8.55 -28.19 -20.25
C ARG A 39 -9.35 -26.95 -19.85
N ARG A 40 -10.42 -26.70 -20.61
CA ARG A 40 -11.63 -25.94 -20.28
C ARG A 40 -11.44 -24.78 -19.28
N GLY A 41 -11.00 -23.63 -19.77
CA GLY A 41 -11.36 -22.22 -19.42
C GLY A 41 -11.60 -21.77 -17.97
N GLY A 42 -11.36 -22.60 -16.96
CA GLY A 42 -11.69 -22.35 -15.56
C GLY A 42 -10.49 -22.26 -14.64
N TYR A 43 -9.27 -22.31 -15.20
CA TYR A 43 -8.02 -22.33 -14.46
C TYR A 43 -6.92 -21.58 -15.21
N ALA A 44 -6.05 -20.90 -14.47
CA ALA A 44 -4.83 -20.31 -15.00
C ALA A 44 -3.70 -20.41 -13.97
N ILE A 45 -2.46 -20.45 -14.45
CA ILE A 45 -1.26 -20.40 -13.60
C ILE A 45 -0.55 -19.11 -13.96
N MET A 46 -0.56 -18.15 -13.04
CA MET A 46 0.14 -16.88 -13.23
C MET A 46 1.51 -16.97 -12.58
N THR A 47 2.54 -16.68 -13.36
CA THR A 47 3.92 -16.65 -12.87
C THR A 47 4.62 -15.38 -13.32
N ASN A 48 5.59 -14.94 -12.55
CA ASN A 48 6.69 -14.11 -13.01
C ASN A 48 8.00 -14.70 -12.45
N ASP A 49 9.10 -13.95 -12.50
CA ASP A 49 10.40 -14.40 -12.00
C ASP A 49 10.43 -14.65 -10.48
N TYR A 50 9.43 -14.16 -9.73
CA TYR A 50 9.43 -14.14 -8.26
C TYR A 50 8.29 -14.97 -7.65
N PHE A 51 7.13 -15.04 -8.29
CA PHE A 51 5.93 -15.64 -7.74
C PHE A 51 5.22 -16.54 -8.73
N GLU A 52 4.57 -17.55 -8.16
CA GLU A 52 3.55 -18.35 -8.82
C GLU A 52 2.28 -18.35 -7.96
N PHE A 53 1.14 -18.16 -8.60
CA PHE A 53 -0.16 -18.43 -8.00
C PHE A 53 -1.14 -18.92 -9.05
N HIS A 54 -2.18 -19.61 -8.60
CA HIS A 54 -3.18 -20.17 -9.50
C HIS A 54 -4.47 -19.38 -9.40
N LEU A 55 -5.20 -19.31 -10.52
CA LEU A 55 -6.54 -18.72 -10.59
C LEU A 55 -7.54 -19.81 -10.91
N TYR A 56 -8.72 -19.77 -10.27
CA TYR A 56 -9.83 -20.66 -10.61
C TYR A 56 -11.13 -19.88 -10.73
N THR A 57 -12.00 -20.31 -11.66
CA THR A 57 -13.30 -19.64 -11.84
C THR A 57 -14.25 -19.91 -10.68
N TYR A 58 -14.75 -18.85 -10.08
CA TYR A 58 -15.78 -18.89 -9.05
C TYR A 58 -16.82 -17.77 -9.27
N LYS A 59 -17.83 -18.06 -10.09
CA LYS A 59 -18.86 -17.09 -10.51
C LYS A 59 -19.77 -16.57 -9.39
N LYS A 60 -19.77 -17.22 -8.22
CA LYS A 60 -20.59 -16.85 -7.07
C LYS A 60 -19.83 -15.96 -6.07
N LEU A 61 -18.60 -15.56 -6.38
CA LEU A 61 -17.83 -14.64 -5.56
C LEU A 61 -18.57 -13.30 -5.44
N THR A 62 -18.70 -12.78 -4.22
CA THR A 62 -19.33 -11.47 -3.96
C THR A 62 -18.26 -10.41 -3.78
N ILE A 63 -18.20 -9.42 -4.66
CA ILE A 63 -17.15 -8.39 -4.65
C ILE A 63 -17.69 -7.12 -3.96
N PRO A 64 -16.96 -6.49 -3.01
CA PRO A 64 -15.63 -6.87 -2.51
C PRO A 64 -15.66 -8.09 -1.58
N THR A 65 -14.71 -9.02 -1.73
CA THR A 65 -14.52 -10.17 -0.82
C THR A 65 -13.34 -9.92 0.12
N PRO A 66 -13.54 -9.49 1.38
CA PRO A 66 -12.41 -9.29 2.30
C PRO A 66 -11.79 -10.60 2.83
N THR A 67 -12.32 -11.78 2.48
CA THR A 67 -11.92 -13.05 3.09
C THR A 67 -10.70 -13.72 2.44
N ASN A 68 -10.31 -13.31 1.24
CA ASN A 68 -9.20 -13.93 0.52
C ASN A 68 -7.94 -13.10 0.74
N ILE A 69 -7.19 -13.43 1.79
CA ILE A 69 -6.00 -12.69 2.21
C ILE A 69 -4.76 -13.54 1.99
N TYR A 70 -3.76 -12.98 1.31
CA TYR A 70 -2.49 -13.63 1.01
C TYR A 70 -1.35 -12.75 1.49
N ILE A 71 -0.47 -13.32 2.32
CA ILE A 71 0.68 -12.61 2.87
C ILE A 71 1.94 -13.21 2.27
N TYR A 72 2.79 -12.35 1.72
CA TYR A 72 4.06 -12.74 1.12
C TYR A 72 5.20 -11.96 1.75
N GLU A 73 6.23 -12.68 2.16
CA GLU A 73 7.47 -12.09 2.64
C GLU A 73 8.38 -11.75 1.45
N ILE A 74 8.87 -10.51 1.40
CA ILE A 74 9.62 -9.92 0.29
C ILE A 74 10.85 -9.24 0.81
N GLU A 75 12.00 -9.54 0.19
CA GLU A 75 13.29 -9.00 0.60
C GLU A 75 13.41 -7.50 0.30
N ASN A 76 12.98 -7.06 -0.89
CA ASN A 76 12.99 -5.66 -1.29
C ASN A 76 11.60 -5.21 -1.76
N ILE A 77 10.85 -4.59 -0.85
CA ILE A 77 9.47 -4.21 -1.10
C ILE A 77 9.33 -3.02 -2.04
N ASP A 78 10.30 -2.11 -2.04
CA ASP A 78 10.26 -0.90 -2.86
C ASP A 78 10.52 -1.26 -4.33
N GLU A 79 11.44 -2.18 -4.58
CA GLU A 79 11.68 -2.73 -5.92
C GLU A 79 10.48 -3.54 -6.42
N TRP A 80 9.90 -4.41 -5.58
CA TRP A 80 8.70 -5.17 -5.94
C TRP A 80 7.52 -4.25 -6.28
N HIS A 81 7.24 -3.26 -5.44
CA HIS A 81 6.17 -2.28 -5.69
C HIS A 81 6.42 -1.50 -6.98
N LYS A 82 7.65 -1.00 -7.18
CA LYS A 82 8.03 -0.24 -8.37
C LYS A 82 7.88 -1.07 -9.64
N MET A 83 8.30 -2.32 -9.63
CA MET A 83 8.18 -3.23 -10.78
C MET A 83 6.70 -3.41 -11.17
N LEU A 84 5.82 -3.71 -10.21
CA LEU A 84 4.38 -3.84 -10.46
C LEU A 84 3.78 -2.54 -11.00
N GLU A 85 4.13 -1.39 -10.40
CA GLU A 85 3.61 -0.08 -10.82
C GLU A 85 4.09 0.27 -12.24
N THR A 86 5.37 0.09 -12.54
CA THR A 86 5.95 0.35 -13.86
C THR A 86 5.27 -0.51 -14.93
N ASN A 87 5.19 -1.83 -14.74
CA ASN A 87 4.54 -2.73 -15.69
C ASN A 87 3.09 -2.30 -15.97
N TYR A 88 2.35 -1.96 -14.92
CA TYR A 88 0.97 -1.54 -15.06
C TYR A 88 0.82 -0.20 -15.78
N ILE A 89 1.69 0.78 -15.49
CA ILE A 89 1.71 2.07 -16.19
C ILE A 89 2.03 1.85 -17.66
N GLU A 90 3.02 1.04 -18.00
CA GLU A 90 3.39 0.77 -19.39
C GLU A 90 2.25 0.10 -20.16
N SER A 91 1.50 -0.78 -19.50
CA SER A 91 0.38 -1.50 -20.13
C SER A 91 -0.93 -0.68 -20.22
N VAL A 92 -1.21 0.19 -19.25
CA VAL A 92 -2.52 0.88 -19.10
C VAL A 92 -2.42 2.40 -19.29
N GLY A 93 -1.22 2.98 -19.25
CA GLY A 93 -0.97 4.42 -19.37
C GLY A 93 -1.21 5.23 -18.09
N LYS A 94 -1.51 4.58 -16.96
CA LYS A 94 -1.74 5.24 -15.67
C LYS A 94 -1.45 4.32 -14.49
N LYS A 95 -1.20 4.92 -13.33
CA LYS A 95 -1.05 4.20 -12.05
C LYS A 95 -2.34 3.50 -11.64
N LEU A 96 -2.20 2.41 -10.89
CA LEU A 96 -3.33 1.80 -10.17
C LEU A 96 -3.90 2.81 -9.16
N SER A 97 -5.22 2.73 -8.95
CA SER A 97 -5.89 3.58 -7.97
C SER A 97 -5.44 3.21 -6.56
N ARG A 98 -5.41 4.20 -5.65
CA ARG A 98 -5.23 3.97 -4.20
C ARG A 98 -6.55 3.62 -3.50
N THR A 99 -7.68 3.73 -4.20
CA THR A 99 -9.03 3.48 -3.68
C THR A 99 -9.86 2.67 -4.67
N GLY A 100 -10.92 2.01 -4.20
CA GLY A 100 -11.77 1.16 -5.05
C GLY A 100 -11.11 -0.17 -5.43
N LEU A 101 -11.51 -0.75 -6.56
CA LEU A 101 -10.97 -1.99 -7.12
C LEU A 101 -10.70 -1.84 -8.63
N PRO A 102 -9.61 -2.42 -9.15
CA PRO A 102 -8.43 -2.86 -8.40
C PRO A 102 -7.70 -1.68 -7.74
N ARG A 103 -6.95 -1.93 -6.67
CA ARG A 103 -6.15 -0.90 -6.00
C ARG A 103 -4.78 -1.39 -5.56
N MET A 104 -3.85 -0.46 -5.44
CA MET A 104 -2.52 -0.70 -4.88
C MET A 104 -2.14 0.44 -3.94
N GLY A 105 -1.78 0.10 -2.71
CA GLY A 105 -1.24 1.02 -1.72
C GLY A 105 0.26 1.20 -1.90
N ILE A 106 0.81 2.22 -1.24
CA ILE A 106 2.25 2.51 -1.24
C ILE A 106 2.98 1.76 -0.10
N PRO A 107 4.28 1.43 -0.25
CA PRO A 107 5.08 0.86 0.83
C PRO A 107 5.17 1.76 2.05
N LYS A 108 4.99 1.19 3.24
CA LYS A 108 5.01 1.90 4.52
C LYS A 108 5.75 1.11 5.57
N ASN A 109 6.51 1.82 6.40
CA ASN A 109 7.06 1.28 7.64
C ASN A 109 5.93 1.24 8.69
N LEU A 110 5.54 0.05 9.13
CA LEU A 110 4.66 -0.14 10.29
C LEU A 110 5.49 -0.52 11.51
N ASN A 111 4.84 -0.83 12.63
CA ASN A 111 5.54 -1.19 13.88
C ASN A 111 6.23 -2.55 13.83
N PHE A 112 5.86 -3.44 12.91
CA PHE A 112 6.32 -4.83 12.87
C PHE A 112 6.96 -5.25 11.54
N ASP A 113 6.49 -4.70 10.43
CA ASP A 113 7.09 -4.89 9.11
C ASP A 113 6.95 -3.63 8.22
N ARG A 114 7.69 -3.60 7.12
CA ARG A 114 7.45 -2.66 6.03
C ARG A 114 6.51 -3.36 5.08
N ARG A 115 5.36 -2.77 4.72
CA ARG A 115 4.37 -3.43 3.86
C ARG A 115 3.70 -2.49 2.87
N PHE A 116 3.19 -3.05 1.78
CA PHE A 116 2.10 -2.47 1.00
C PHE A 116 1.07 -3.55 0.68
N THR A 117 -0.07 -3.10 0.17
CA THR A 117 -1.20 -3.98 -0.11
C THR A 117 -1.69 -3.76 -1.51
N MET A 118 -2.15 -4.83 -2.16
CA MET A 118 -2.80 -4.79 -3.46
C MET A 118 -4.11 -5.54 -3.37
N THR A 119 -5.16 -5.01 -3.99
CA THR A 119 -6.43 -5.72 -4.16
C THR A 119 -6.74 -5.83 -5.64
N ASP A 120 -6.92 -7.06 -6.10
CA ASP A 120 -7.27 -7.33 -7.50
C ASP A 120 -8.75 -6.99 -7.79
N PRO A 121 -9.21 -7.08 -9.07
CA PRO A 121 -10.60 -6.79 -9.42
C PRO A 121 -11.64 -7.67 -8.71
N ASN A 122 -11.26 -8.87 -8.26
CA ASN A 122 -12.13 -9.83 -7.58
C ASN A 122 -12.13 -9.63 -6.04
N GLY A 123 -11.37 -8.68 -5.52
CA GLY A 123 -11.24 -8.46 -4.09
C GLY A 123 -10.19 -9.33 -3.41
N ASN A 124 -9.36 -10.09 -4.14
CA ASN A 124 -8.26 -10.85 -3.54
C ASN A 124 -7.24 -9.86 -2.96
N TYR A 125 -6.95 -9.98 -1.66
CA TYR A 125 -6.15 -9.03 -0.89
C TYR A 125 -4.75 -9.57 -0.65
N PHE A 126 -3.76 -8.92 -1.25
CA PHE A 126 -2.35 -9.23 -1.11
C PHE A 126 -1.71 -8.27 -0.12
N ILE A 127 -0.96 -8.81 0.83
CA ILE A 127 -0.12 -8.08 1.77
C ILE A 127 1.32 -8.52 1.51
N PHE A 128 2.12 -7.62 0.96
CA PHE A 128 3.56 -7.86 0.79
C PHE A 128 4.27 -7.27 1.99
N VAL A 129 5.03 -8.08 2.71
CA VAL A 129 5.73 -7.69 3.93
C VAL A 129 7.22 -7.87 3.73
N GLN A 130 8.01 -6.87 4.07
CA GLN A 130 9.44 -6.97 4.25
C GLN A 130 9.72 -6.93 5.75
N PRO A 131 10.26 -8.02 6.32
CA PRO A 131 10.68 -8.02 7.71
C PRO A 131 11.71 -6.93 7.93
N PHE A 132 11.59 -6.19 9.03
CA PHE A 132 12.60 -5.24 9.45
C PHE A 132 12.94 -5.48 10.93
N GLU A 133 14.14 -5.10 11.36
CA GLU A 133 14.48 -5.10 12.79
C GLU A 133 13.59 -4.11 13.52
N GLN A 134 12.73 -4.60 14.40
CA GLN A 134 11.78 -3.79 15.16
C GLN A 134 12.49 -2.56 15.77
N LYS A 135 12.25 -1.38 15.18
CA LYS A 135 12.74 -0.11 15.69
C LYS A 135 12.18 0.06 17.11
N LYS A 136 13.00 0.59 18.02
CA LYS A 136 12.53 1.00 19.34
C LYS A 136 11.29 1.87 19.17
N GLU A 137 10.27 1.62 19.99
CA GLU A 137 9.03 2.39 19.95
C GLU A 137 9.34 3.88 19.89
N HIS A 138 8.76 4.55 18.89
CA HIS A 138 8.85 5.99 18.78
C HIS A 138 8.16 6.60 20.01
N GLN A 139 8.95 7.21 20.90
CA GLN A 139 8.40 7.84 22.09
C GLN A 139 7.58 9.06 21.68
N ILE A 140 6.26 8.93 21.70
CA ILE A 140 5.31 10.02 21.49
C ILE A 140 5.54 11.06 22.59
N LYS A 141 5.94 12.28 22.20
CA LYS A 141 6.35 13.34 23.12
C LYS A 141 5.27 14.38 23.36
N SER A 142 4.22 14.43 22.54
CA SER A 142 3.11 15.38 22.70
C SER A 142 1.74 14.77 22.39
N ARG A 143 0.67 15.41 22.88
CA ARG A 143 -0.72 15.04 22.53
C ARG A 143 -1.00 15.27 21.05
N PHE A 144 -0.39 16.28 20.44
CA PHE A 144 -0.54 16.55 19.01
C PHE A 144 0.11 15.46 18.16
N GLU A 145 1.34 15.05 18.51
CA GLU A 145 2.03 13.93 17.86
C GLU A 145 1.23 12.63 17.96
N LYS A 146 0.56 12.39 19.09
CA LYS A 146 -0.36 11.26 19.24
C LYS A 146 -1.51 11.32 18.22
N LEU A 147 -2.16 12.48 18.09
CA LEU A 147 -3.26 12.67 17.15
C LEU A 147 -2.80 12.51 15.69
N TYR A 148 -1.58 12.96 15.37
CA TYR A 148 -0.96 12.69 14.07
C TYR A 148 -0.88 11.18 13.77
N TRP A 149 -0.31 10.39 14.68
CA TRP A 149 -0.17 8.94 14.48
C TRP A 149 -1.51 8.21 14.39
N GLU A 150 -2.49 8.60 15.20
CA GLU A 150 -3.86 8.07 15.12
C GLU A 150 -4.50 8.41 13.77
N SER A 151 -4.32 9.64 13.28
CA SER A 151 -4.84 10.08 11.97
C SER A 151 -4.15 9.37 10.81
N ASN A 152 -2.83 9.17 10.91
CA ASN A 152 -2.06 8.41 9.91
C ASN A 152 -2.56 6.96 9.81
N THR A 153 -2.89 6.35 10.96
CA THR A 153 -3.49 5.01 11.02
C THR A 153 -4.88 5.00 10.36
N LEU A 154 -5.72 5.99 10.65
CA LEU A 154 -7.05 6.11 10.02
C LEU A 154 -6.94 6.24 8.49
N ALA A 155 -6.06 7.12 8.00
CA ALA A 155 -5.94 7.41 6.58
C ALA A 155 -5.53 6.16 5.77
N TYR A 156 -4.69 5.33 6.38
CA TYR A 156 -3.93 4.35 5.62
C TYR A 156 -4.13 2.90 6.03
N SER A 157 -4.34 2.62 7.32
CA SER A 157 -4.65 1.27 7.80
C SER A 157 -6.16 1.02 7.76
N HIS A 158 -6.98 2.03 8.09
CA HIS A 158 -8.44 1.91 8.02
C HIS A 158 -9.02 2.44 6.70
N GLU A 159 -8.17 2.87 5.75
CA GLU A 159 -8.58 3.43 4.46
C GLU A 159 -9.66 4.53 4.61
N SER A 160 -9.58 5.32 5.69
CA SER A 160 -10.55 6.34 6.11
C SER A 160 -9.93 7.75 6.04
N PRO A 161 -9.70 8.29 4.82
CA PRO A 161 -9.13 9.63 4.67
C PRO A 161 -10.06 10.73 5.20
N ILE A 162 -11.38 10.51 5.27
CA ILE A 162 -12.35 11.47 5.83
C ILE A 162 -12.13 11.65 7.33
N GLU A 163 -12.06 10.54 8.06
CA GLU A 163 -11.90 10.50 9.51
C GLU A 163 -10.52 11.02 9.92
N ALA A 164 -9.48 10.60 9.18
CA ALA A 164 -8.11 11.09 9.39
C ALA A 164 -8.03 12.60 9.23
N LYS A 165 -8.57 13.13 8.14
CA LYS A 165 -8.58 14.57 7.86
C LYS A 165 -9.31 15.36 8.96
N LYS A 166 -10.52 14.93 9.33
CA LYS A 166 -11.29 15.57 10.42
C LYS A 166 -10.52 15.59 11.75
N MET A 167 -9.85 14.49 12.08
CA MET A 167 -9.07 14.41 13.32
C MET A 167 -7.91 15.41 13.31
N LEU A 168 -7.17 15.52 12.21
CA LEU A 168 -6.06 16.48 12.07
C LEU A 168 -6.54 17.93 12.10
N GLU A 169 -7.64 18.27 11.42
CA GLU A 169 -8.20 19.62 11.45
C GLU A 169 -8.59 20.05 12.87
N ILE A 170 -9.20 19.13 13.64
CA ILE A 170 -9.51 19.36 15.06
C ILE A 170 -8.23 19.49 15.89
N ALA A 171 -7.20 18.67 15.62
CA ALA A 171 -5.92 18.73 16.32
C ALA A 171 -5.24 20.11 16.11
N ILE A 172 -5.17 20.58 14.87
CA ILE A 172 -4.60 21.90 14.52
C ILE A 172 -5.38 23.03 15.18
N ALA A 173 -6.71 22.93 15.24
CA ALA A 173 -7.54 23.96 15.87
C ALA A 173 -7.38 24.04 17.41
N ARG A 174 -6.95 22.95 18.05
CA ARG A 174 -6.88 22.82 19.52
C ARG A 174 -5.47 22.91 20.08
N HIS A 175 -4.44 22.76 19.25
CA HIS A 175 -3.05 22.71 19.65
C HIS A 175 -2.22 23.76 18.91
N ASP A 176 -1.24 24.33 19.59
CA ASP A 176 -0.31 25.28 18.98
C ASP A 176 0.77 24.53 18.17
N VAL A 177 0.49 24.33 16.89
CA VAL A 177 1.37 23.63 15.94
C VAL A 177 2.76 24.28 15.84
N LEU A 178 2.87 25.59 16.11
CA LEU A 178 4.17 26.30 16.03
C LEU A 178 5.14 25.88 17.13
N ASN A 179 4.62 25.39 18.27
CA ASN A 179 5.42 24.89 19.38
C ASN A 179 5.72 23.39 19.28
N GLU A 180 5.17 22.71 18.28
CA GLU A 180 5.48 21.31 18.01
C GLU A 180 6.79 21.17 17.22
N LYS A 181 7.33 19.96 17.22
CA LYS A 181 8.48 19.62 16.37
C LYS A 181 8.14 19.90 14.90
N SER A 182 9.04 20.58 14.19
CA SER A 182 8.84 20.95 12.78
C SER A 182 8.60 19.72 11.90
N GLU A 183 9.19 18.58 12.26
CA GLU A 183 9.00 17.29 11.60
C GLU A 183 7.55 16.81 11.72
N ILE A 184 6.94 16.88 12.91
CA ILE A 184 5.54 16.47 13.14
C ILE A 184 4.56 17.44 12.49
N ALA A 185 4.84 18.74 12.55
CA ALA A 185 4.04 19.76 11.87
C ALA A 185 4.07 19.54 10.35
N PHE A 186 5.27 19.33 9.76
CA PHE A 186 5.44 19.01 8.35
C PHE A 186 4.64 17.75 7.95
N GLN A 187 4.83 16.65 8.67
CA GLN A 187 4.14 15.39 8.42
C GLN A 187 2.62 15.52 8.52
N THR A 188 2.12 16.32 9.46
CA THR A 188 0.69 16.59 9.63
C THR A 188 0.11 17.26 8.39
N TYR A 189 0.75 18.32 7.89
CA TYR A 189 0.27 19.00 6.68
C TYR A 189 0.41 18.13 5.43
N VAL A 190 1.48 17.34 5.30
CA VAL A 190 1.62 16.37 4.20
C VAL A 190 0.48 15.33 4.23
N LEU A 191 0.12 14.82 5.41
CA LEU A 191 -1.00 13.88 5.53
C LEU A 191 -2.34 14.52 5.16
N LEU A 192 -2.54 15.80 5.49
CA LEU A 192 -3.70 16.57 5.04
C LEU A 192 -3.75 16.78 3.53
N VAL A 193 -2.60 17.04 2.87
CA VAL A 193 -2.50 17.07 1.40
C VAL A 193 -2.99 15.75 0.81
N ASP A 194 -2.44 14.65 1.31
CA ASP A 194 -2.76 13.29 0.84
C ASP A 194 -4.25 12.99 1.01
N CYS A 195 -4.82 13.27 2.18
CA CYS A 195 -6.24 13.04 2.44
C CYS A 195 -7.13 13.92 1.55
N SER A 196 -6.84 15.22 1.42
CA SER A 196 -7.63 16.11 0.56
C SER A 196 -7.55 15.70 -0.92
N TYR A 197 -6.39 15.23 -1.39
CA TYR A 197 -6.26 14.70 -2.74
C TYR A 197 -7.09 13.42 -2.95
N LEU A 198 -7.02 12.47 -1.99
CA LEU A 198 -7.82 11.24 -2.02
C LEU A 198 -9.33 11.50 -2.01
N LEU A 199 -9.76 12.61 -1.38
CA LEU A 199 -11.15 13.07 -1.34
C LEU A 199 -11.55 13.92 -2.56
N GLY A 200 -10.66 14.10 -3.53
CA GLY A 200 -10.94 14.87 -4.76
C GLY A 200 -10.91 16.39 -4.57
N ASN A 201 -10.47 16.90 -3.41
CA ASN A 201 -10.39 18.33 -3.12
C ASN A 201 -8.99 18.89 -3.38
N LYS A 202 -8.68 19.14 -4.67
CA LYS A 202 -7.35 19.60 -5.10
C LYS A 202 -6.98 20.98 -4.54
N THR A 203 -7.93 21.92 -4.50
CA THR A 203 -7.71 23.28 -3.98
C THR A 203 -7.25 23.25 -2.53
N GLU A 204 -7.87 22.40 -1.73
CA GLU A 204 -7.52 22.25 -0.33
C GLU A 204 -6.20 21.49 -0.14
N ALA A 205 -5.92 20.48 -0.98
CA ALA A 205 -4.62 19.83 -1.01
C ALA A 205 -3.49 20.83 -1.32
N GLU A 206 -3.68 21.75 -2.26
CA GLU A 206 -2.72 22.83 -2.56
C GLU A 206 -2.53 23.80 -1.40
N MET A 207 -3.60 24.12 -0.66
CA MET A 207 -3.53 24.95 0.54
C MET A 207 -2.68 24.30 1.63
N TYR A 208 -2.96 23.03 1.95
CA TYR A 208 -2.17 22.28 2.94
C TYR A 208 -0.72 22.07 2.50
N TYR A 209 -0.47 21.94 1.19
CA TYR A 209 0.88 21.84 0.66
C TYR A 209 1.69 23.11 0.94
N LYS A 210 1.09 24.29 0.77
CA LYS A 210 1.71 25.58 1.12
C LYS A 210 1.99 25.73 2.61
N GLU A 211 1.17 25.13 3.47
CA GLU A 211 1.45 25.09 4.91
C GLU A 211 2.61 24.13 5.23
N ALA A 212 2.65 22.96 4.59
CA ALA A 212 3.74 22.00 4.77
C ALA A 212 5.10 22.61 4.41
N THR A 213 5.20 23.36 3.30
CA THR A 213 6.49 23.94 2.87
C THR A 213 7.08 24.94 3.85
N LYS A 214 6.29 25.58 4.72
CA LYS A 214 6.81 26.47 5.79
C LYS A 214 7.66 25.74 6.82
N TYR A 215 7.51 24.42 6.94
CA TYR A 215 8.25 23.59 7.87
C TYR A 215 9.40 22.83 7.17
N LEU A 216 9.39 22.74 5.84
CA LEU A 216 10.37 21.97 5.06
C LEU A 216 11.82 22.41 5.32
N GLU A 217 12.11 23.71 5.28
CA GLU A 217 13.46 24.25 5.52
C GLU A 217 14.00 23.91 6.93
N LYS A 218 13.09 23.78 7.91
CA LYS A 218 13.43 23.43 9.29
C LYS A 218 13.66 21.93 9.50
N VAL A 219 13.16 21.11 8.59
CA VAL A 219 13.34 19.64 8.57
C VAL A 219 14.63 19.29 7.82
N VAL A 220 14.88 19.92 6.66
CA VAL A 220 16.06 19.67 5.81
C VAL A 220 17.39 20.01 6.51
N HIS A 221 17.39 20.97 7.46
CA HIS A 221 18.59 21.32 8.23
C HIS A 221 18.93 20.39 9.41
N LYS A 222 18.21 19.27 9.55
CA LYS A 222 18.37 18.32 10.66
C LYS A 222 18.70 16.90 10.23
N ASP A 223 19.05 16.69 8.98
CA ASP A 223 19.29 15.35 8.47
C ASP A 223 20.70 14.84 8.77
N GLU A 224 20.89 14.38 10.01
CA GLU A 224 21.79 13.22 10.25
C GLU A 224 21.21 11.94 9.59
N TYR A 225 19.93 11.95 9.21
CA TYR A 225 19.21 10.80 8.63
C TYR A 225 19.38 10.63 7.11
N PHE A 226 19.72 11.67 6.34
CA PHE A 226 19.97 11.52 4.89
C PHE A 226 21.34 10.91 4.59
N GLU A 227 22.34 11.10 5.45
CA GLU A 227 23.67 10.51 5.26
C GLU A 227 23.66 8.99 5.52
N ASP A 228 22.94 8.53 6.55
CA ASP A 228 22.80 7.10 6.88
C ASP A 228 21.97 6.30 5.85
N ALA A 229 21.18 6.98 5.01
CA ALA A 229 20.40 6.34 3.93
C ALA A 229 21.18 6.23 2.60
N MET A 230 22.40 6.76 2.54
CA MET A 230 23.27 6.79 1.36
C MET A 230 24.55 5.94 1.53
N VAL A 231 24.64 5.17 2.61
CA VAL A 231 25.68 4.14 2.87
C VAL A 231 25.02 2.77 2.91
#